data_AF-D0NZ90-F1
#
_entry.id   AF-D0NZ90-F1
#
_cell.length_a   1.000
_cell.length_b   1.000
_cell.length_c   1.000
_cell.angle_alpha   90.00
_cell.angle_beta   90.00
_cell.angle_gamma   90.00
#
_symmetry.space_group_name_H-M   'P 1'
#
loop_
_entity.id
_entity.type
_entity.pdbx_description
1 polymer ?
#
loop_
_entity_poly.entity_id
_entity_poly.type
_entity_poly.pdbx_seq_one_letter_code
_entity_poly.pdbx_strand_id
1 'polypeptide(L)'
;MNIRLKHGTQEELTNIRNEISHRSFLVRDRRVYIGQKEKYSYREPGFMLLTKETEELKVDWDSLLGSFHELERIDLKLVPLESQHLPLLLRAAGKHCVQLEALILPRKPDWKKPAKGKK
;
A
#
# COMPACT_ATOMS: atom_id res chain seq x y z
N MET A 1 -2.16 2.67 12.55
CA MET A 1 -2.54 1.30 12.16
C MET A 1 -2.23 1.13 10.69
N ASN A 2 -1.83 -0.08 10.27
CA ASN A 2 -1.23 -0.33 8.95
C ASN A 2 -2.04 -1.38 8.19
N ILE A 3 -2.25 -1.18 6.89
CA ILE A 3 -2.79 -2.22 6.01
C ILE A 3 -1.59 -2.96 5.41
N ARG A 4 -1.50 -4.28 5.64
CA ARG A 4 -0.34 -5.07 5.21
C ARG A 4 -0.76 -6.34 4.49
N LEU A 5 -0.51 -6.40 3.18
CA LEU A 5 -0.63 -7.59 2.35
C LEU A 5 0.76 -8.14 2.12
N LYS A 6 1.11 -9.23 2.78
CA LYS A 6 2.48 -9.77 2.74
C LYS A 6 2.51 -11.06 1.94
N HIS A 7 1.61 -11.98 2.22
CA HIS A 7 1.56 -13.31 1.60
C HIS A 7 0.43 -13.43 0.59
N GLY A 8 -0.50 -12.48 0.54
CA GLY A 8 -1.63 -12.53 -0.40
C GLY A 8 -2.67 -13.57 0.01
N THR A 9 -2.85 -13.82 1.31
CA THR A 9 -3.77 -14.84 1.80
C THR A 9 -5.12 -14.26 2.21
N GLN A 10 -6.17 -15.07 2.17
CA GLN A 10 -7.50 -14.67 2.65
C GLN A 10 -7.53 -14.43 4.17
N GLU A 11 -6.66 -15.12 4.91
CA GLU A 11 -6.47 -14.90 6.35
C GLU A 11 -5.94 -13.48 6.63
N GLU A 12 -4.95 -13.00 5.85
CA GLU A 12 -4.45 -11.63 5.97
C GLU A 12 -5.57 -10.61 5.75
N LEU A 13 -6.41 -10.79 4.73
CA LEU A 13 -7.55 -9.92 4.49
C LEU A 13 -8.58 -9.94 5.61
N THR A 14 -8.83 -11.11 6.17
CA THR A 14 -9.78 -11.26 7.28
C THR A 14 -9.27 -10.53 8.52
N ASN A 15 -7.97 -10.68 8.82
CA ASN A 15 -7.33 -9.97 9.92
C ASN A 15 -7.34 -8.45 9.71
N ILE A 16 -7.07 -7.97 8.49
CA ILE A 16 -7.18 -6.54 8.17
C ILE A 16 -8.61 -6.06 8.41
N ARG A 17 -9.62 -6.73 7.86
CA ARG A 17 -11.04 -6.34 8.03
C ARG A 17 -11.46 -6.30 9.49
N ASN A 18 -11.02 -7.28 10.27
CA ASN A 18 -11.26 -7.31 11.71
C ASN A 18 -10.58 -6.14 12.43
N GLU A 19 -9.33 -5.82 12.10
CA GLU A 19 -8.65 -4.65 12.71
C GLU A 19 -9.37 -3.34 12.37
N ILE A 20 -9.84 -3.21 11.12
CA ILE A 20 -10.59 -2.05 10.65
C ILE A 20 -11.90 -1.88 11.40
N SER A 21 -12.69 -2.94 11.54
CA SER A 21 -14.00 -2.85 12.21
C SER A 21 -13.90 -2.40 13.67
N HIS A 22 -12.78 -2.66 14.35
CA HIS A 22 -12.59 -2.28 15.75
C HIS A 22 -11.98 -0.88 15.94
N ARG A 23 -11.30 -0.32 14.93
CA ARG A 23 -10.43 0.85 15.11
C ARG A 23 -10.53 1.91 14.02
N SER A 24 -11.47 1.79 13.08
CA SER A 24 -11.51 2.65 11.89
C SER A 24 -11.72 4.13 12.19
N PHE A 25 -12.63 4.45 13.12
CA PHE A 25 -13.05 5.82 13.43
C PHE A 25 -12.00 6.67 14.16
N LEU A 26 -11.02 6.07 14.84
CA LEU A 26 -10.04 6.83 15.63
C LEU A 26 -8.78 7.21 14.86
N VAL A 27 -8.66 6.85 13.58
CA VAL A 27 -7.36 6.98 12.93
C VAL A 27 -7.39 7.76 11.64
N ARG A 28 -6.52 8.76 11.66
CA ARG A 28 -6.31 9.75 10.63
C ARG A 28 -5.10 9.47 9.73
N ASP A 29 -4.14 8.65 10.19
CA ASP A 29 -2.97 8.24 9.40
C ASP A 29 -2.96 6.72 9.16
N ARG A 30 -2.82 6.34 7.89
CA ARG A 30 -2.69 4.95 7.44
C ARG A 30 -1.47 4.80 6.56
N ARG A 31 -0.72 3.73 6.80
CA ARG A 31 0.30 3.25 5.87
C ARG A 31 -0.10 1.91 5.26
N VAL A 32 0.12 1.79 3.96
CA VAL A 32 -0.15 0.58 3.18
C VAL A 32 1.15 -0.08 2.79
N TYR A 33 1.19 -1.39 2.94
CA TYR A 33 2.33 -2.26 2.65
C TYR A 33 1.83 -3.40 1.75
N ILE A 34 2.46 -3.60 0.60
CA ILE A 34 2.16 -4.71 -0.32
C ILE A 34 3.46 -5.40 -0.72
N GLY A 35 3.63 -6.67 -0.34
CA GLY A 35 4.81 -7.49 -0.66
C GLY A 35 5.52 -8.10 0.55
N GLN A 36 6.59 -8.87 0.33
CA GLN A 36 7.18 -9.74 1.38
C GLN A 36 8.41 -9.20 2.11
N LYS A 37 9.33 -8.51 1.42
CA LYS A 37 10.61 -8.08 2.01
C LYS A 37 10.74 -6.56 1.99
N GLU A 38 10.84 -5.94 3.16
CA GLU A 38 11.46 -4.62 3.31
C GLU A 38 12.97 -4.80 3.05
N LYS A 39 13.46 -4.46 1.85
CA LYS A 39 14.92 -4.35 1.68
C LYS A 39 15.38 -3.07 2.35
N TYR A 40 16.08 -3.20 3.48
CA TYR A 40 16.97 -2.15 3.97
C TYR A 40 18.28 -2.24 3.19
N SER A 41 18.64 -1.18 2.48
CA SER A 41 20.03 -0.96 2.11
C SER A 41 20.45 0.41 2.63
N TYR A 42 21.69 0.52 3.11
CA TYR A 42 22.25 1.79 3.53
C TYR A 42 22.18 2.76 2.32
N ARG A 43 21.47 3.88 2.48
CA ARG A 43 21.19 4.93 1.47
C ARG A 43 20.07 4.66 0.45
N GLU A 44 19.39 3.51 0.44
CA GLU A 44 18.20 3.34 -0.42
C GLU A 44 16.91 3.37 0.39
N PRO A 45 15.89 4.11 -0.07
CA PRO A 45 14.58 4.04 0.51
C PRO A 45 13.95 2.68 0.20
N GLY A 46 13.76 1.85 1.24
CA GLY A 46 13.20 0.50 1.09
C GLY A 46 11.92 0.47 0.27
N PHE A 47 11.85 -0.48 -0.67
CA PHE A 47 10.66 -0.85 -1.42
C PHE A 47 10.30 -2.30 -1.08
N MET A 48 9.01 -2.63 -1.19
CA MET A 48 8.54 -3.98 -0.98
C MET A 48 8.75 -4.80 -2.25
N LEU A 49 9.14 -6.07 -2.09
CA LEU A 49 9.14 -7.01 -3.21
C LEU A 49 7.70 -7.41 -3.52
N LEU A 50 7.21 -6.98 -4.68
CA LEU A 50 5.95 -7.43 -5.26
C LEU A 50 5.99 -8.94 -5.47
N THR A 51 4.95 -9.65 -5.04
CA THR A 51 4.83 -11.09 -5.29
C THR A 51 3.56 -11.40 -6.05
N LYS A 52 3.58 -12.51 -6.79
CA LYS A 52 2.44 -12.96 -7.59
C LYS A 52 1.21 -13.18 -6.71
N GLU A 53 1.39 -13.77 -5.55
CA GLU A 53 0.33 -14.08 -4.59
C GLU A 53 -0.30 -12.80 -4.05
N THR A 54 0.52 -11.80 -3.70
CA THR A 54 -0.01 -10.51 -3.25
C THR A 54 -0.84 -9.85 -4.32
N GLU A 55 -0.40 -9.91 -5.58
CA GLU A 55 -1.11 -9.29 -6.70
C GLU A 55 -2.41 -10.03 -7.03
N GLU A 56 -2.38 -11.35 -7.17
CA GLU A 56 -3.55 -12.16 -7.55
C GLU A 56 -4.68 -12.12 -6.51
N LEU A 57 -4.38 -11.71 -5.28
CA LEU A 57 -5.37 -11.58 -4.22
C LEU A 57 -6.42 -10.52 -4.59
N LYS A 58 -7.68 -10.94 -4.69
CA LYS A 58 -8.79 -10.01 -4.94
C LYS A 58 -9.14 -9.23 -3.68
N VAL A 59 -8.68 -7.99 -3.62
CA VAL A 59 -8.95 -7.07 -2.52
C VAL A 59 -10.07 -6.10 -2.90
N ASP A 60 -11.14 -6.11 -2.12
CA ASP A 60 -12.20 -5.10 -2.20
C ASP A 60 -11.78 -3.83 -1.45
N TRP A 61 -11.05 -2.97 -2.16
CA TRP A 61 -10.55 -1.70 -1.64
C TRP A 61 -11.66 -0.70 -1.31
N ASP A 62 -12.79 -0.74 -2.02
CA ASP A 62 -13.96 0.09 -1.75
C ASP A 62 -14.51 -0.22 -0.36
N SER A 63 -14.77 -1.50 -0.06
CA SER A 63 -15.25 -1.89 1.26
C SER A 63 -14.23 -1.63 2.38
N LEU A 64 -12.94 -1.82 2.10
CA LEU A 64 -11.88 -1.56 3.09
C LEU A 64 -11.76 -0.07 3.42
N LEU A 65 -11.75 0.80 2.41
CA LEU A 65 -11.57 2.25 2.61
C LEU A 65 -12.88 2.97 2.95
N GLY A 66 -14.02 2.37 2.64
CA GLY A 66 -15.35 2.84 3.05
C GLY A 66 -15.51 2.99 4.57
N SER A 67 -14.68 2.32 5.38
CA SER A 67 -14.71 2.47 6.83
C SER A 67 -13.93 3.67 7.38
N PHE A 68 -13.16 4.39 6.54
CA PHE A 68 -12.24 5.44 6.98
C PHE A 68 -12.59 6.83 6.43
N HIS A 69 -13.73 7.38 6.85
CA HIS A 69 -14.17 8.71 6.39
C HIS A 69 -13.33 9.87 6.94
N GLU A 70 -12.77 9.72 8.15
CA GLU A 70 -11.92 10.74 8.82
C GLU A 70 -10.42 10.57 8.53
N LEU A 71 -10.09 9.86 7.45
CA LEU A 71 -8.70 9.60 7.13
C LEU A 71 -8.05 10.85 6.52
N GLU A 72 -7.14 11.48 7.26
CA GLU A 72 -6.39 12.67 6.83
C GLU A 72 -5.15 12.33 5.99
N ARG A 73 -4.57 11.13 6.17
CA ARG A 73 -3.31 10.76 5.53
C ARG A 73 -3.21 9.31 5.10
N ILE A 74 -2.77 9.09 3.86
CA ILE A 74 -2.40 7.79 3.30
C ILE A 74 -0.92 7.80 2.89
N ASP A 75 -0.15 6.83 3.41
CA ASP A 75 1.24 6.61 3.06
C ASP A 75 1.40 5.32 2.21
N LEU A 76 1.72 5.51 0.92
CA LEU A 76 1.93 4.44 -0.06
C LEU A 76 3.40 4.23 -0.41
N LYS A 77 4.35 4.80 0.34
CA LYS A 77 5.79 4.73 -0.03
C LYS A 77 6.34 3.30 -0.12
N LEU A 78 5.64 2.33 0.49
CA LEU A 78 5.98 0.91 0.52
C LEU A 78 5.01 0.05 -0.31
N VAL A 79 4.21 0.68 -1.17
CA VAL A 79 3.45 0.00 -2.21
C VAL A 79 4.30 0.02 -3.48
N PRO A 80 4.59 -1.13 -4.12
CA PRO A 80 5.28 -1.15 -5.40
C PRO A 80 4.52 -0.35 -6.47
N LEU A 81 5.22 0.48 -7.23
CA LEU A 81 4.60 1.36 -8.24
C LEU A 81 3.86 0.55 -9.31
N GLU A 82 4.36 -0.64 -9.61
CA GLU A 82 3.82 -1.56 -10.60
C GLU A 82 2.67 -2.43 -10.07
N SER A 83 2.30 -2.31 -8.79
CA SER A 83 1.22 -3.12 -8.20
C SER A 83 -0.14 -2.78 -8.81
N GLN A 84 -0.90 -3.80 -9.21
CA GLN A 84 -2.27 -3.64 -9.72
C GLN A 84 -3.24 -3.15 -8.64
N HIS A 85 -2.89 -3.28 -7.36
CA HIS A 85 -3.68 -2.71 -6.28
C HIS A 85 -3.59 -1.20 -6.22
N LEU A 86 -2.48 -0.60 -6.67
CA LEU A 86 -2.26 0.84 -6.55
C LEU A 86 -3.39 1.69 -7.18
N PRO A 87 -3.76 1.51 -8.46
CA PRO A 87 -4.85 2.30 -9.05
C PRO A 87 -6.21 2.03 -8.39
N LEU A 88 -6.46 0.79 -7.95
CA LEU A 88 -7.71 0.41 -7.27
C LEU A 88 -7.82 1.08 -5.90
N LEU A 89 -6.72 1.08 -5.15
CA LEU A 89 -6.60 1.71 -3.85
C LEU A 89 -6.78 3.22 -3.95
N LEU A 90 -6.10 3.87 -4.91
CA LEU A 90 -6.23 5.32 -5.13
C LEU A 90 -7.65 5.71 -5.51
N ARG A 91 -8.32 4.91 -6.36
CA ARG A 91 -9.74 5.12 -6.71
C ARG A 91 -10.64 5.02 -5.49
N ALA A 92 -10.48 3.97 -4.68
CA ALA A 92 -11.28 3.78 -3.48
C ALA A 92 -11.02 4.89 -2.44
N ALA A 93 -9.76 5.31 -2.26
CA ALA A 93 -9.40 6.42 -1.39
C ALA A 93 -10.08 7.72 -1.82
N GLY A 94 -10.02 8.06 -3.10
CA GLY A 94 -10.67 9.26 -3.64
C GLY A 94 -12.20 9.23 -3.53
N LYS A 95 -12.81 8.04 -3.43
CA LYS A 95 -14.26 7.88 -3.27
C LYS A 95 -14.72 7.97 -1.81
N HIS A 96 -13.95 7.42 -0.88
CA HIS A 96 -14.41 7.18 0.50
C HIS A 96 -13.72 8.05 1.56
N CYS A 97 -12.46 8.41 1.35
CA CYS A 97 -11.64 9.16 2.31
C CYS A 97 -11.76 10.67 2.02
N VAL A 98 -12.93 11.24 2.29
CA VAL A 98 -13.26 12.64 1.93
C VAL A 98 -12.47 13.70 2.71
N GLN A 99 -11.91 13.33 3.87
CA GLN A 99 -11.06 14.21 4.68
C GLN A 99 -9.57 14.04 4.38
N LEU A 100 -9.19 13.36 3.30
CA LEU A 100 -7.79 13.12 2.97
C LEU A 100 -7.06 14.42 2.63
N GLU A 101 -6.12 14.82 3.48
CA GLU A 101 -5.29 16.00 3.31
C GLU A 101 -3.93 15.68 2.68
N ALA A 102 -3.40 14.48 2.96
CA ALA A 102 -2.07 14.09 2.53
C ALA A 102 -2.02 12.69 1.89
N LEU A 103 -1.50 12.62 0.67
CA LEU A 103 -1.19 11.38 -0.02
C LEU A 103 0.31 11.28 -0.29
N ILE A 104 0.98 10.29 0.31
CA ILE A 104 2.37 9.98 -0.02
C ILE A 104 2.38 8.90 -1.09
N LEU A 105 2.88 9.25 -2.27
CA LEU A 105 2.92 8.36 -3.42
C LEU A 105 4.00 7.28 -3.29
N PRO A 106 3.85 6.15 -4.00
CA PRO A 106 4.89 5.16 -4.16
C PRO A 106 6.22 5.76 -4.60
N ARG A 107 7.30 5.17 -4.12
CA ARG A 107 8.64 5.53 -4.57
C ARG A 107 8.92 4.85 -5.90
N LYS A 108 9.53 5.60 -6.82
CA LYS A 108 10.08 5.01 -8.04
C LYS A 108 11.24 4.10 -7.64
N PRO A 109 11.25 2.83 -8.06
CA PRO A 109 12.42 1.99 -7.84
C PRO A 109 13.63 2.61 -8.58
N ASP A 110 14.77 2.70 -7.91
CA ASP A 110 16.03 3.14 -8.54
C ASP A 110 16.42 2.11 -9.60
N TRP A 111 16.04 2.35 -10.86
CA TRP A 111 16.57 1.59 -12.00
C TRP A 111 18.00 2.05 -12.28
N LYS A 112 18.94 1.73 -11.38
CA LYS A 112 20.37 1.80 -11.71
C LYS A 112 20.72 0.65 -12.64
N LYS A 113 20.31 0.73 -13.91
CA LYS A 113 21.12 0.14 -14.97
C LYS A 113 22.22 1.17 -15.24
N PRO A 114 23.49 0.93 -14.87
CA PRO A 114 24.56 1.80 -15.34
C PRO A 114 24.47 1.80 -16.86
N ALA A 115 24.25 2.98 -17.45
CA ALA A 115 24.39 3.14 -18.89
C ALA A 115 25.84 2.76 -19.23
N LYS A 116 26.04 1.54 -19.73
CA LYS A 116 27.33 1.16 -20.29
C LYS A 116 27.50 1.98 -21.56
N GLY A 117 28.17 3.12 -21.46
CA GLY A 117 28.71 3.80 -22.63
C GLY A 117 29.56 2.78 -23.39
N LYS A 118 29.24 2.56 -24.66
CA LYS A 118 30.13 1.78 -25.54
C LYS A 118 31.44 2.57 -25.64
N LYS A 119 32.55 1.91 -25.28
CA LYS A 119 33.89 2.40 -25.60
C LYS A 119 34.13 2.29 -27.10
#